data_AF-A0A4U5MKD9-F1
#
_entry.id   AF-A0A4U5MKD9-F1
#
_cell.length_a   1.000
_cell.length_b   1.000
_cell.length_c   1.000
_cell.angle_alpha   90.00
_cell.angle_beta   90.00
_cell.angle_gamma   90.00
#
_symmetry.space_group_name_H-M   'P 1'
#
loop_
_entity.id
_entity.type
_entity.pdbx_description
1 polymer ?
#
loop_
_entity_poly.entity_id
_entity_poly.type
_entity_poly.pdbx_seq_one_letter_code
_entity_poly.pdbx_strand_id
1 'polypeptide(L)'
;MDLDQPKEIDRSDLTEADRPKNFLTVEEASYQVQKAIHFRNYTQAAVILNSHAFPKDVAVLIPDLFSSLVLPYFFLTKMPRRSLQIYENLSKELSDLFDNTDTYDQMLHFLDTCLAKTDFEKDEVVSRYPNLSRSIIYKVMNSGKELITQMTRKKDLSILPYPNMCRMQAITPLLYRYQKWKDGELDTESYEDNCRYAMTKSSVLQHSFIDKMIEVEDYHEASKWTRFGDFYKNMDMSIHPYDLLDLESKYAQSFTCPTRPTETSYNFKGYKVHFVAMDTPAQILTLASGLKNSAKNTLVTIAFQHQANYFTPGNKKHALLLFSANKQVYIIDCLSMGSEDETVREAWAEFLQVLFGTFKFKKFGQDLKDFQHHLSVSFRPYSNKNMSRGINLQDFIYLVTQELQFKELMQICEEYEGQTLLGVKTILETLFGTKDHSLYDRSQKYSCFEQRPLRRAQMDAAAQQVINLHQIYEKLKQMAYEKKGKQGVEIFHECVNRSETLIPSVLMKKGNRRQKILAKPPRKDEDEFCSIRLKKHKYWHK
;
A
#
# COMPACT_ATOMS: atom_id res chain seq x y z
N MET A 1 56.64 26.50 -35.10
CA MET A 1 56.75 26.41 -33.63
C MET A 1 55.94 25.19 -33.24
N ASP A 2 56.58 24.04 -33.39
CA ASP A 2 55.98 22.73 -33.32
C ASP A 2 56.00 22.19 -31.89
N LEU A 3 54.96 21.42 -31.59
CA LEU A 3 54.67 20.79 -30.30
C LEU A 3 55.66 19.65 -30.02
N ASP A 4 56.49 19.79 -28.98
CA ASP A 4 57.22 18.66 -28.40
C ASP A 4 56.28 17.85 -27.47
N GLN A 5 56.08 16.59 -27.81
CA GLN A 5 55.37 15.61 -26.99
C GLN A 5 56.25 15.15 -25.81
N PRO A 6 55.69 14.94 -24.59
CA PRO A 6 56.41 14.26 -23.54
C PRO A 6 56.49 12.76 -23.85
N LYS A 7 57.73 12.24 -23.84
CA LYS A 7 58.10 10.83 -24.03
C LYS A 7 57.33 9.88 -23.11
N GLU A 8 56.81 8.79 -23.69
CA GLU A 8 56.40 7.60 -22.94
C GLU A 8 57.57 7.09 -22.10
N ILE A 9 57.35 6.94 -20.80
CA ILE A 9 58.27 6.24 -19.91
C ILE A 9 57.91 4.75 -20.02
N ASP A 10 58.82 3.97 -20.56
CA ASP A 10 58.76 2.52 -20.58
C ASP A 10 58.73 1.99 -19.14
N ARG A 11 57.66 1.24 -18.80
CA ARG A 11 57.41 0.73 -17.44
C ARG A 11 58.04 -0.65 -17.20
N SER A 12 58.88 -1.15 -18.11
CA SER A 12 59.53 -2.47 -17.95
C SER A 12 60.71 -2.50 -16.97
N ASP A 13 61.25 -1.35 -16.55
CA ASP A 13 62.51 -1.29 -15.79
C ASP A 13 62.38 -0.88 -14.31
N LEU A 14 61.20 -0.97 -13.71
CA LEU A 14 61.06 -0.85 -12.26
C LEU A 14 61.30 -2.21 -11.59
N THR A 15 62.56 -2.45 -11.24
CA THR A 15 62.96 -3.56 -10.36
C THR A 15 62.24 -3.48 -9.01
N GLU A 16 61.98 -4.65 -8.43
CA GLU A 16 61.15 -4.90 -7.23
C GLU A 16 61.63 -4.20 -5.93
N ALA A 17 62.73 -3.45 -5.99
CA ALA A 17 63.38 -2.82 -4.84
C ALA A 17 62.85 -1.41 -4.48
N ASP A 18 62.06 -0.76 -5.34
CA ASP A 18 61.58 0.61 -5.11
C ASP A 18 60.07 0.72 -4.77
N ARG A 19 59.41 -0.38 -4.40
CA ARG A 19 58.05 -0.29 -3.83
C ARG A 19 58.13 0.21 -2.38
N PRO A 20 57.43 1.30 -2.00
CA PRO A 20 57.36 1.72 -0.60
C PRO A 20 56.81 0.59 0.27
N LYS A 21 57.55 0.23 1.32
CA LYS A 21 57.40 -0.96 2.19
C LYS A 21 56.07 -1.10 2.98
N ASN A 22 54.99 -0.39 2.63
CA ASN A 22 53.76 -0.33 3.43
C ASN A 22 52.47 -0.69 2.66
N PHE A 23 52.54 -1.51 1.61
CA PHE A 23 51.34 -2.07 0.99
C PHE A 23 51.13 -3.51 1.45
N LEU A 24 50.03 -3.75 2.18
CA LEU A 24 49.55 -5.09 2.47
C LEU A 24 49.24 -5.80 1.14
N THR A 25 49.57 -7.08 1.05
CA THR A 25 49.07 -7.91 -0.06
C THR A 25 47.53 -8.00 0.03
N VAL A 26 46.86 -8.40 -1.06
CA VAL A 26 45.39 -8.55 -1.07
C VAL A 26 44.93 -9.55 0.01
N GLU A 27 45.69 -10.61 0.22
CA GLU A 27 45.44 -11.64 1.24
C GLU A 27 45.64 -11.09 2.65
N GLU A 28 46.67 -10.26 2.86
CA GLU A 28 46.91 -9.59 4.14
C GLU A 28 45.86 -8.52 4.43
N ALA A 29 45.44 -7.74 3.44
CA ALA A 29 44.37 -6.75 3.58
C ALA A 29 43.03 -7.43 3.92
N SER A 30 42.71 -8.54 3.23
CA SER A 30 41.52 -9.35 3.51
C SER A 30 41.55 -9.90 4.94
N TYR A 31 42.69 -10.45 5.38
CA TYR A 31 42.87 -10.94 6.75
C TYR A 31 42.73 -9.83 7.80
N GLN A 32 43.28 -8.64 7.56
CA GLN A 32 43.18 -7.51 8.50
C GLN A 32 41.76 -6.93 8.56
N VAL A 33 41.02 -6.91 7.45
CA VAL A 33 39.60 -6.53 7.42
C VAL A 33 38.77 -7.54 8.21
N GLN A 34 38.96 -8.83 7.97
CA GLN A 34 38.26 -9.89 8.71
C GLN A 34 38.57 -9.82 10.21
N LYS A 35 39.83 -9.55 10.59
CA LYS A 35 40.26 -9.35 11.98
C LYS A 35 39.60 -8.10 12.60
N ALA A 36 39.57 -6.98 11.88
CA ALA A 36 38.93 -5.75 12.37
C ALA A 36 37.41 -5.94 12.57
N ILE A 37 36.75 -6.66 11.65
CA ILE A 37 35.33 -7.04 11.77
C ILE A 37 35.11 -7.97 12.97
N HIS A 38 35.97 -8.97 13.16
CA HIS A 38 35.92 -9.90 14.29
C HIS A 38 35.97 -9.18 15.64
N PHE A 39 36.80 -8.14 15.76
CA PHE A 39 36.90 -7.28 16.95
C PHE A 39 35.88 -6.13 17.01
N ARG A 40 34.89 -6.13 16.10
CA ARG A 40 33.87 -5.06 15.98
C ARG A 40 34.46 -3.66 15.77
N ASN A 41 35.68 -3.57 15.26
CA ASN A 41 36.36 -2.31 14.94
C ASN A 41 36.08 -1.92 13.49
N TYR A 42 34.81 -1.59 13.21
CA TYR A 42 34.32 -1.29 11.86
C TYR A 42 34.98 -0.06 11.23
N THR A 43 35.46 0.88 12.05
CA THR A 43 36.25 2.03 11.61
C THR A 43 37.58 1.58 10.99
N GLN A 44 38.26 0.64 11.64
CA GLN A 44 39.53 0.10 11.14
C GLN A 44 39.32 -0.73 9.86
N ALA A 45 38.23 -1.52 9.79
CA ALA A 45 37.88 -2.28 8.58
C ALA A 45 37.63 -1.34 7.38
N ALA A 46 36.87 -0.25 7.59
CA ALA A 46 36.59 0.73 6.54
C ALA A 46 37.84 1.50 6.08
N VAL A 47 38.77 1.79 7.00
CA VAL A 47 40.06 2.43 6.66
C VAL A 47 40.93 1.52 5.80
N ILE A 48 41.04 0.24 6.15
CA ILE A 48 41.83 -0.74 5.38
C ILE A 48 41.25 -0.94 3.97
N LEU A 49 39.93 -0.94 3.83
CA LEU A 49 39.26 -1.03 2.52
C LEU A 49 39.47 0.22 1.66
N ASN A 50 39.57 1.41 2.27
CA ASN A 50 39.79 2.67 1.55
C ASN A 50 41.26 2.95 1.20
N SER A 51 42.21 2.36 1.94
CA SER A 51 43.65 2.64 1.75
C SER A 51 44.31 1.87 0.60
N HIS A 52 43.59 0.93 -0.03
CA HIS A 52 44.14 0.06 -1.07
C HIS A 52 43.28 0.10 -2.34
N ALA A 53 43.89 0.48 -3.46
CA ALA A 53 43.28 0.36 -4.79
C ALA A 53 43.24 -1.14 -5.16
N PHE A 54 42.11 -1.80 -4.94
CA PHE A 54 41.93 -3.20 -5.32
C PHE A 54 41.85 -3.33 -6.85
N PRO A 55 42.58 -4.30 -7.46
CA PRO A 55 42.41 -4.62 -8.88
C PRO A 55 40.99 -5.11 -9.18
N LYS A 56 40.49 -4.81 -10.39
CA LYS A 56 39.16 -5.19 -10.89
C LYS A 56 38.87 -6.70 -10.86
N ASP A 57 39.91 -7.53 -10.71
CA ASP A 57 39.82 -8.99 -10.77
C ASP A 57 39.39 -9.63 -9.43
N VAL A 58 39.21 -8.84 -8.36
CA VAL A 58 38.58 -9.27 -7.10
C VAL A 58 37.07 -9.57 -7.28
N ALA A 59 36.50 -9.25 -8.44
CA ALA A 59 35.13 -9.61 -8.82
C ALA A 59 34.88 -11.13 -8.93
N VAL A 60 35.91 -11.98 -8.89
CA VAL A 60 35.75 -13.44 -8.88
C VAL A 60 35.66 -14.01 -7.45
N LEU A 61 35.93 -13.20 -6.42
CA LEU A 61 35.72 -13.52 -5.01
C LEU A 61 34.37 -12.99 -4.47
N ILE A 62 33.38 -12.82 -5.37
CA ILE A 62 31.98 -12.46 -5.07
C ILE A 62 31.09 -13.69 -4.74
N PRO A 63 31.44 -14.56 -3.76
CA PRO A 63 30.38 -15.36 -3.13
C PRO A 63 29.55 -14.62 -2.08
N ASP A 64 30.03 -13.49 -1.54
CA ASP A 64 29.36 -12.82 -0.43
C ASP A 64 28.71 -11.48 -0.80
N LEU A 65 27.58 -11.56 -1.51
CA LEU A 65 26.61 -10.47 -1.57
C LEU A 65 26.21 -9.99 -0.15
N PHE A 66 26.27 -10.86 0.86
CA PHE A 66 25.90 -10.51 2.24
C PHE A 66 26.89 -9.54 2.91
N SER A 67 28.20 -9.74 2.72
CA SER A 67 29.26 -8.92 3.34
C SER A 67 29.50 -7.60 2.61
N SER A 68 29.31 -7.58 1.28
CA SER A 68 29.60 -6.44 0.41
C SER A 68 28.45 -5.44 0.27
N LEU A 69 27.20 -5.86 0.47
CA LEU A 69 26.03 -5.02 0.19
C LEU A 69 25.07 -4.86 1.37
N VAL A 70 24.76 -5.95 2.06
CA VAL A 70 23.69 -5.98 3.05
C VAL A 70 24.13 -5.42 4.41
N LEU A 71 25.34 -5.76 4.85
CA LEU A 71 25.96 -5.21 6.06
C LEU A 71 26.15 -3.67 5.96
N PRO A 72 26.76 -3.12 4.89
CA PRO A 72 26.91 -1.68 4.72
C PRO A 72 25.58 -0.91 4.72
N TYR A 73 24.54 -1.41 4.03
CA TYR A 73 23.21 -0.78 4.01
C TYR A 73 22.51 -0.82 5.39
N PHE A 74 22.61 -1.95 6.10
CA PHE A 74 22.09 -2.09 7.45
C PHE A 74 22.79 -1.14 8.44
N PHE A 75 24.11 -0.95 8.32
CA PHE A 75 24.85 0.01 9.12
C PHE A 75 24.45 1.46 8.82
N LEU A 76 24.25 1.84 7.55
CA LEU A 76 23.81 3.19 7.17
C LEU A 76 22.41 3.53 7.70
N THR A 77 21.48 2.58 7.69
CA THR A 77 20.09 2.85 8.12
C THR A 77 19.89 2.88 9.64
N LYS A 78 20.85 2.37 10.42
CA LYS A 78 20.74 2.22 11.88
C LYS A 78 21.85 2.87 12.71
N MET A 79 22.94 3.39 12.11
CA MET A 79 23.97 4.11 12.87
C MET A 79 23.55 5.55 13.26
N PRO A 80 23.91 6.03 14.46
CA PRO A 80 23.79 7.44 14.81
C PRO A 80 24.66 8.30 13.87
N ARG A 81 24.14 9.46 13.43
CA ARG A 81 24.77 10.42 12.48
C ARG A 81 26.15 11.01 12.90
N ARG A 82 26.83 10.47 13.90
CA ARG A 82 28.05 11.07 14.49
C ARG A 82 29.34 10.80 13.72
N SER A 83 29.33 9.96 12.67
CA SER A 83 30.46 9.72 11.78
C SER A 83 30.08 10.06 10.33
N LEU A 84 29.85 11.36 10.09
CA LEU A 84 29.31 11.90 8.84
C LEU A 84 30.11 11.50 7.60
N GLN A 85 31.44 11.45 7.71
CA GLN A 85 32.33 11.22 6.57
C GLN A 85 32.42 9.73 6.16
N ILE A 86 32.35 8.82 7.14
CA ILE A 86 32.24 7.37 6.87
C ILE A 86 30.87 7.06 6.27
N TYR A 87 29.81 7.71 6.77
CA TYR A 87 28.46 7.61 6.21
C TYR A 87 28.41 8.11 4.77
N GLU A 88 29.04 9.26 4.46
CA GLU A 88 29.06 9.83 3.11
C GLU A 88 29.85 8.96 2.12
N ASN A 89 31.01 8.43 2.52
CA ASN A 89 31.82 7.58 1.65
C ASN A 89 31.16 6.21 1.39
N LEU A 90 30.66 5.52 2.43
CA LEU A 90 29.91 4.26 2.28
C LEU A 90 28.59 4.48 1.53
N SER A 91 27.89 5.60 1.78
CA SER A 91 26.67 5.91 1.04
C SER A 91 26.95 6.18 -0.43
N LYS A 92 28.12 6.73 -0.78
CA LYS A 92 28.51 6.99 -2.16
C LYS A 92 28.92 5.72 -2.88
N GLU A 93 29.81 4.91 -2.31
CA GLU A 93 30.23 3.62 -2.89
C GLU A 93 29.07 2.64 -3.01
N LEU A 94 28.18 2.58 -2.01
CA LEU A 94 26.96 1.79 -2.13
C LEU A 94 26.00 2.39 -3.15
N SER A 95 25.89 3.72 -3.26
CA SER A 95 25.08 4.31 -4.32
C SER A 95 25.61 3.92 -5.69
N ASP A 96 26.92 3.95 -5.90
CA ASP A 96 27.58 3.55 -7.15
C ASP A 96 27.39 2.05 -7.42
N LEU A 97 27.44 1.19 -6.40
CA LEU A 97 27.13 -0.25 -6.52
C LEU A 97 25.65 -0.52 -6.79
N PHE A 98 24.75 0.29 -6.21
CA PHE A 98 23.30 0.22 -6.41
C PHE A 98 22.82 0.92 -7.68
N ASP A 99 23.71 1.61 -8.39
CA ASP A 99 23.47 2.12 -9.74
C ASP A 99 23.83 1.08 -10.82
N ASN A 100 24.48 -0.03 -10.45
CA ASN A 100 24.54 -1.24 -11.26
C ASN A 100 23.24 -2.06 -11.07
N THR A 101 22.40 -2.07 -12.11
CA THR A 101 21.07 -2.71 -12.11
C THR A 101 21.14 -4.22 -11.84
N ASP A 102 22.16 -4.92 -12.34
CA ASP A 102 22.28 -6.38 -12.19
C ASP A 102 22.56 -6.77 -10.73
N THR A 103 23.45 -6.03 -10.07
CA THR A 103 23.77 -6.21 -8.65
C THR A 103 22.58 -5.88 -7.75
N TYR A 104 21.78 -4.89 -8.16
CA TYR A 104 20.56 -4.48 -7.45
C TYR A 104 19.50 -5.58 -7.46
N ASP A 105 19.22 -6.16 -8.62
CA ASP A 105 18.23 -7.23 -8.79
C ASP A 105 18.68 -8.53 -8.12
N GLN A 106 19.97 -8.89 -8.22
CA GLN A 106 20.52 -10.04 -7.52
C GLN A 106 20.35 -9.93 -6.00
N MET A 107 20.55 -8.74 -5.43
CA MET A 107 20.34 -8.53 -4.00
C MET A 107 18.87 -8.65 -3.60
N LEU A 108 17.95 -8.14 -4.43
CA LEU A 108 16.51 -8.30 -4.20
C LEU A 108 16.09 -9.77 -4.23
N HIS A 109 16.60 -10.55 -5.19
CA HIS A 109 16.36 -12.00 -5.25
C HIS A 109 16.93 -12.75 -4.04
N PHE A 110 18.13 -12.37 -3.58
CA PHE A 110 18.72 -12.94 -2.38
C PHE A 110 17.85 -12.67 -1.15
N LEU A 111 17.47 -11.41 -0.92
CA LEU A 111 16.62 -11.03 0.20
C LEU A 111 15.26 -11.73 0.14
N ASP A 112 14.67 -11.85 -1.07
CA ASP A 112 13.41 -12.57 -1.27
C ASP A 112 13.53 -14.04 -0.87
N THR A 113 14.62 -14.70 -1.27
CA THR A 113 14.89 -16.10 -0.91
C THR A 113 15.00 -16.28 0.61
N CYS A 114 15.61 -15.32 1.32
CA CYS A 114 15.70 -15.36 2.77
C CYS A 114 14.33 -15.26 3.47
N LEU A 115 13.31 -14.64 2.84
CA LEU A 115 11.96 -14.55 3.41
C LEU A 115 11.25 -15.90 3.47
N ALA A 116 11.60 -16.85 2.61
CA ALA A 116 10.98 -18.18 2.58
C ALA A 116 11.55 -19.17 3.61
N LYS A 117 12.74 -18.89 4.15
CA LYS A 117 13.47 -19.83 4.99
C LYS A 117 12.83 -20.01 6.37
N THR A 118 12.73 -21.25 6.82
CA THR A 118 12.43 -21.63 8.20
C THR A 118 13.54 -21.15 9.15
N ASP A 119 13.27 -21.11 10.47
CA ASP A 119 14.30 -20.71 11.43
C ASP A 119 15.50 -21.67 11.43
N PHE A 120 15.29 -22.95 11.10
CA PHE A 120 16.36 -23.93 10.90
C PHE A 120 17.21 -23.62 9.65
N GLU A 121 16.57 -23.33 8.51
CA GLU A 121 17.30 -22.94 7.29
C GLU A 121 17.99 -21.58 7.43
N LYS A 122 17.44 -20.68 8.23
CA LYS A 122 18.10 -19.42 8.62
C LYS A 122 19.35 -19.71 9.46
N ASP A 123 19.29 -20.69 10.37
CA ASP A 123 20.47 -21.13 11.13
C ASP A 123 21.53 -21.77 10.23
N GLU A 124 21.13 -22.51 9.21
CA GLU A 124 22.05 -23.02 8.19
C GLU A 124 22.71 -21.87 7.41
N VAL A 125 21.95 -20.84 7.02
CA VAL A 125 22.51 -19.63 6.41
C VAL A 125 23.49 -18.95 7.37
N VAL A 126 23.15 -18.81 8.65
CA VAL A 126 24.06 -18.27 9.67
C VAL A 126 25.34 -19.09 9.78
N SER A 127 25.24 -20.42 9.72
CA SER A 127 26.39 -21.33 9.86
C SER A 127 27.42 -21.18 8.74
N ARG A 128 27.00 -20.72 7.55
CA ARG A 128 27.89 -20.41 6.43
C ARG A 128 28.69 -19.12 6.65
N TYR A 129 28.34 -18.33 7.66
CA TYR A 129 28.95 -17.05 8.00
C TYR A 129 29.46 -17.01 9.46
N PRO A 130 30.42 -17.86 9.83
CA PRO A 130 30.89 -17.99 11.22
C PRO A 130 31.51 -16.69 11.78
N ASN A 131 31.96 -15.80 10.89
CA ASN A 131 32.59 -14.53 11.24
C ASN A 131 31.59 -13.39 11.51
N LEU A 132 30.29 -13.62 11.26
CA LEU A 132 29.24 -12.64 11.49
C LEU A 132 28.39 -13.06 12.70
N SER A 133 28.01 -12.08 13.53
CA SER A 133 27.13 -12.37 14.66
C SER A 133 25.79 -12.90 14.15
N ARG A 134 25.37 -14.07 14.65
CA ARG A 134 24.01 -14.63 14.45
C ARG A 134 22.92 -13.56 14.59
N SER A 135 23.04 -12.69 15.60
CA SER A 135 22.07 -11.60 15.83
C SER A 135 21.96 -10.58 14.69
N ILE A 136 23.04 -10.34 13.95
CA ILE A 136 23.07 -9.40 12.81
C ILE A 136 22.41 -10.04 11.61
N ILE A 137 22.78 -11.29 11.29
CA ILE A 137 22.21 -12.02 10.15
C ILE A 137 20.70 -12.20 10.34
N TYR A 138 20.26 -12.57 11.54
CA TYR A 138 18.82 -12.65 11.86
C TYR A 138 18.12 -11.30 11.75
N LYS A 139 18.71 -10.20 12.21
CA LYS A 139 18.11 -8.87 12.06
C LYS A 139 17.93 -8.49 10.60
N VAL A 140 18.91 -8.80 9.75
CA VAL A 140 18.84 -8.58 8.31
C VAL A 140 17.75 -9.43 7.66
N MET A 141 17.72 -10.74 7.94
CA MET A 141 16.69 -11.64 7.40
C MET A 141 15.28 -11.23 7.87
N ASN A 142 15.15 -10.84 9.14
CA ASN A 142 13.90 -10.35 9.71
C ASN A 142 13.50 -8.95 9.21
N SER A 143 14.45 -8.17 8.71
CA SER A 143 14.21 -6.85 8.09
C SER A 143 14.16 -6.92 6.56
N GLY A 144 14.28 -8.12 5.96
CA GLY A 144 14.37 -8.31 4.52
C GLY A 144 13.17 -7.74 3.77
N LYS A 145 11.98 -7.83 4.39
CA LYS A 145 10.73 -7.27 3.86
C LYS A 145 10.82 -5.74 3.72
N GLU A 146 11.25 -5.05 4.77
CA GLU A 146 11.41 -3.59 4.77
C GLU A 146 12.48 -3.16 3.78
N LEU A 147 13.58 -3.92 3.68
CA LEU A 147 14.68 -3.66 2.76
C LEU A 147 14.22 -3.76 1.30
N ILE A 148 13.60 -4.89 0.91
CA ILE A 148 13.04 -5.08 -0.44
C ILE A 148 12.04 -3.97 -0.77
N THR A 149 11.17 -3.61 0.17
CA THR A 149 10.17 -2.54 -0.03
C THR A 149 10.82 -1.17 -0.25
N GLN A 150 11.84 -0.82 0.54
CA GLN A 150 12.55 0.45 0.39
C GLN A 150 13.32 0.51 -0.93
N MET A 151 13.95 -0.60 -1.30
CA MET A 151 14.71 -0.71 -2.52
C MET A 151 13.81 -0.59 -3.76
N THR A 152 12.79 -1.42 -3.87
CA THR A 152 11.85 -1.38 -5.01
C THR A 152 11.20 -0.01 -5.17
N ARG A 153 10.85 0.68 -4.08
CA ARG A 153 10.36 2.07 -4.12
C ARG A 153 11.41 3.08 -4.62
N LYS A 154 12.68 2.93 -4.25
CA LYS A 154 13.76 3.87 -4.64
C LYS A 154 13.99 3.86 -6.15
N LYS A 155 13.83 2.71 -6.81
CA LYS A 155 14.08 2.52 -8.25
C LYS A 155 12.79 2.34 -9.08
N ASP A 156 11.61 2.55 -8.48
CA ASP A 156 10.29 2.34 -9.10
C ASP A 156 10.15 0.94 -9.76
N LEU A 157 10.71 -0.08 -9.09
CA LEU A 157 10.69 -1.46 -9.58
C LEU A 157 9.43 -2.18 -9.14
N SER A 158 8.97 -3.09 -9.99
CA SER A 158 7.88 -4.01 -9.67
C SER A 158 8.34 -5.04 -8.64
N ILE A 159 7.49 -5.35 -7.66
CA ILE A 159 7.74 -6.43 -6.71
C ILE A 159 7.39 -7.83 -7.26
N LEU A 160 6.69 -7.90 -8.39
CA LEU A 160 6.19 -9.14 -8.99
C LEU A 160 7.27 -10.21 -9.25
N PRO A 161 8.52 -9.85 -9.61
CA PRO A 161 9.60 -10.82 -9.75
C PRO A 161 10.04 -11.50 -8.43
N TYR A 162 9.57 -11.04 -7.27
CA TYR A 162 9.99 -11.52 -5.95
C TYR A 162 8.83 -12.29 -5.27
N PRO A 163 8.73 -13.61 -5.48
CA PRO A 163 7.55 -14.40 -5.10
C PRO A 163 7.34 -14.51 -3.58
N ASN A 164 8.41 -14.55 -2.77
CA ASN A 164 8.26 -14.67 -1.32
C ASN A 164 7.80 -13.37 -0.67
N MET A 165 8.27 -12.24 -1.19
CA MET A 165 7.79 -10.90 -0.86
C MET A 165 6.31 -10.77 -1.25
N CYS A 166 5.94 -11.20 -2.46
CA CYS A 166 4.54 -11.21 -2.89
C CYS A 166 3.68 -12.06 -1.95
N ARG A 167 4.12 -13.27 -1.58
CA ARG A 167 3.42 -14.15 -0.64
C ARG A 167 3.25 -13.50 0.74
N MET A 168 4.30 -12.90 1.28
CA MET A 168 4.29 -12.21 2.58
C MET A 168 3.38 -10.97 2.57
N GLN A 169 3.37 -10.20 1.49
CA GLN A 169 2.47 -9.06 1.36
C GLN A 169 1.02 -9.51 1.11
N ALA A 170 0.79 -10.64 0.44
CA ALA A 170 -0.53 -11.20 0.17
C ALA A 170 -1.22 -11.76 1.44
N ILE A 171 -0.48 -12.41 2.33
CA ILE A 171 -1.02 -12.98 3.56
C ILE A 171 -1.36 -11.91 4.61
N THR A 172 -0.62 -10.80 4.61
CA THR A 172 -0.78 -9.74 5.63
C THR A 172 -2.22 -9.17 5.69
N PRO A 173 -2.86 -8.78 4.57
CA PRO A 173 -4.27 -8.37 4.57
C PRO A 173 -5.21 -9.45 5.10
N LEU A 174 -4.95 -10.73 4.83
CA LEU A 174 -5.82 -11.83 5.27
C LEU A 174 -5.75 -12.03 6.78
N LEU A 175 -4.53 -12.00 7.36
CA LEU A 175 -4.33 -12.03 8.81
C LEU A 175 -4.94 -10.81 9.50
N TYR A 176 -4.84 -9.63 8.87
CA TYR A 176 -5.49 -8.43 9.39
C TYR A 176 -7.02 -8.59 9.44
N ARG A 177 -7.64 -9.17 8.40
CA ARG A 177 -9.08 -9.47 8.38
C ARG A 177 -9.47 -10.48 9.45
N TYR A 178 -8.69 -11.55 9.60
CA TYR A 178 -8.86 -12.53 10.66
C TYR A 178 -8.84 -11.88 12.05
N GLN A 179 -7.86 -11.02 12.32
CA GLN A 179 -7.81 -10.29 13.59
C GLN A 179 -9.04 -9.40 13.79
N LYS A 180 -9.47 -8.66 12.77
CA LYS A 180 -10.67 -7.83 12.84
C LYS A 180 -11.95 -8.62 13.07
N TRP A 181 -12.03 -9.83 12.56
CA TRP A 181 -13.13 -10.75 12.84
C TRP A 181 -13.09 -11.24 14.29
N LYS A 182 -11.93 -11.65 14.80
CA LYS A 182 -11.76 -12.03 16.22
C LYS A 182 -12.07 -10.88 17.19
N ASP A 183 -11.77 -9.65 16.80
CA ASP A 183 -12.08 -8.44 17.57
C ASP A 183 -13.58 -8.03 17.50
N GLY A 184 -14.39 -8.70 16.68
CA GLY A 184 -15.80 -8.35 16.45
C GLY A 184 -16.02 -7.09 15.58
N GLU A 185 -14.97 -6.57 14.95
CA GLU A 185 -15.03 -5.42 14.02
C GLU A 185 -15.40 -5.83 12.58
N LEU A 186 -15.37 -7.12 12.27
CA LEU A 186 -15.73 -7.70 10.98
C LEU A 186 -16.73 -8.83 11.19
N ASP A 187 -17.86 -8.81 10.48
CA ASP A 187 -18.82 -9.90 10.54
C ASP A 187 -18.27 -11.18 9.89
N THR A 188 -18.76 -12.34 10.37
CA THR A 188 -18.31 -13.65 9.89
C THR A 188 -18.47 -13.81 8.38
N GLU A 189 -19.58 -13.34 7.81
CA GLU A 189 -19.84 -13.49 6.38
C GLU A 189 -18.83 -12.68 5.54
N SER A 190 -18.54 -11.43 5.95
CA SER A 190 -17.49 -10.61 5.33
C SER A 190 -16.09 -11.21 5.51
N TYR A 191 -15.78 -11.78 6.67
CA TYR A 191 -14.49 -12.46 6.87
C TYR A 191 -14.35 -13.68 5.95
N GLU A 192 -15.37 -14.53 5.89
CA GLU A 192 -15.38 -15.69 5.02
C GLU A 192 -15.32 -15.34 3.54
N ASP A 193 -15.99 -14.26 3.12
CA ASP A 193 -15.91 -13.69 1.78
C ASP A 193 -14.46 -13.37 1.38
N ASN A 194 -13.72 -12.66 2.25
CA ASN A 194 -12.31 -12.35 2.04
C ASN A 194 -11.46 -13.63 1.90
N CYS A 195 -11.66 -14.61 2.80
CA CYS A 195 -10.92 -15.86 2.78
C CYS A 195 -11.25 -16.73 1.55
N ARG A 196 -12.53 -16.90 1.21
CA ARG A 196 -12.96 -17.64 0.02
C ARG A 196 -12.35 -17.05 -1.25
N TYR A 197 -12.43 -15.72 -1.39
CA TYR A 197 -11.84 -15.04 -2.54
C TYR A 197 -10.32 -15.25 -2.59
N ALA A 198 -9.64 -15.10 -1.45
CA ALA A 198 -8.20 -15.30 -1.34
C ALA A 198 -7.76 -16.72 -1.74
N MET A 199 -8.44 -17.74 -1.21
CA MET A 199 -8.06 -19.15 -1.36
C MET A 199 -8.43 -19.73 -2.72
N THR A 200 -9.58 -19.32 -3.28
CA THR A 200 -9.99 -19.72 -4.64
C THR A 200 -8.96 -19.29 -5.68
N LYS A 201 -8.25 -18.19 -5.43
CA LYS A 201 -7.30 -17.59 -6.37
C LYS A 201 -5.86 -18.03 -6.14
N SER A 202 -5.52 -18.58 -4.97
CA SER A 202 -4.14 -18.99 -4.67
C SER A 202 -4.07 -20.09 -3.61
N SER A 203 -3.69 -21.29 -4.05
CA SER A 203 -3.35 -22.43 -3.19
C SER A 203 -2.16 -22.14 -2.26
N VAL A 204 -1.18 -21.38 -2.75
CA VAL A 204 0.00 -20.95 -1.96
C VAL A 204 -0.43 -20.05 -0.80
N LEU A 205 -1.38 -19.14 -1.05
CA LEU A 205 -1.92 -18.25 -0.02
C LEU A 205 -2.76 -19.04 0.99
N GLN A 206 -3.55 -20.01 0.52
CA GLN A 206 -4.33 -20.91 1.37
C GLN A 206 -3.42 -21.72 2.32
N HIS A 207 -2.38 -22.37 1.79
CA HIS A 207 -1.39 -23.09 2.60
C HIS A 207 -0.73 -22.17 3.63
N SER A 208 -0.23 -21.02 3.20
CA SER A 208 0.45 -20.08 4.09
C SER A 208 -0.49 -19.57 5.20
N PHE A 209 -1.78 -19.41 4.90
CA PHE A 209 -2.77 -19.02 5.90
C PHE A 209 -3.05 -20.15 6.91
N ILE A 210 -3.16 -21.40 6.46
CA ILE A 210 -3.32 -22.58 7.33
C ILE A 210 -2.12 -22.68 8.28
N ASP A 211 -0.89 -22.57 7.78
CA ASP A 211 0.33 -22.58 8.61
C ASP A 211 0.27 -21.50 9.70
N LYS A 212 -0.18 -20.29 9.34
CA LYS A 212 -0.34 -19.21 10.31
C LYS A 212 -1.45 -19.45 11.33
N MET A 213 -2.54 -20.11 10.96
CA MET A 213 -3.58 -20.48 11.92
C MET A 213 -3.09 -21.53 12.91
N ILE A 214 -2.30 -22.51 12.45
CA ILE A 214 -1.63 -23.49 13.30
C ILE A 214 -0.62 -22.82 14.25
N GLU A 215 0.22 -21.92 13.74
CA GLU A 215 1.20 -21.18 14.56
C GLU A 215 0.55 -20.40 15.72
N VAL A 216 -0.69 -19.92 15.54
CA VAL A 216 -1.45 -19.20 16.57
C VAL A 216 -2.42 -20.10 17.34
N GLU A 217 -2.30 -21.42 17.16
CA GLU A 217 -3.09 -22.46 17.83
C GLU A 217 -4.61 -22.38 17.54
N ASP A 218 -5.03 -21.74 16.43
CA ASP A 218 -6.42 -21.78 15.95
C ASP A 218 -6.63 -22.94 14.97
N TYR A 219 -6.56 -24.15 15.51
CA TYR A 219 -6.73 -25.40 14.74
C TYR A 219 -8.11 -25.51 14.11
N HIS A 220 -9.13 -24.88 14.70
CA HIS A 220 -10.48 -24.88 14.13
C HIS A 220 -10.53 -24.10 12.81
N GLU A 221 -9.98 -22.88 12.80
CA GLU A 221 -9.92 -22.07 11.59
C GLU A 221 -8.98 -22.69 10.54
N ALA A 222 -7.84 -23.25 10.97
CA ALA A 222 -6.96 -24.02 10.11
C ALA A 222 -7.72 -25.17 9.43
N SER A 223 -8.38 -26.02 10.21
CA SER A 223 -9.14 -27.18 9.71
C SER A 223 -10.25 -26.79 8.74
N LYS A 224 -10.96 -25.68 9.01
CA LYS A 224 -11.99 -25.13 8.12
C LYS A 224 -11.43 -24.83 6.73
N TRP A 225 -10.31 -24.11 6.65
CA TRP A 225 -9.73 -23.73 5.37
C TRP A 225 -8.93 -24.84 4.72
N THR A 226 -8.45 -25.84 5.46
CA THR A 226 -7.91 -27.08 4.90
C THR A 226 -9.00 -27.90 4.18
N ARG A 227 -10.25 -27.86 4.65
CA ARG A 227 -11.39 -28.48 3.95
C ARG A 227 -11.87 -27.71 2.73
N PHE A 228 -11.63 -26.40 2.67
CA PHE A 228 -12.07 -25.58 1.54
C PHE A 228 -11.43 -26.05 0.23
N GLY A 229 -12.26 -26.40 -0.75
CA GLY A 229 -11.80 -26.93 -2.04
C GLY A 229 -11.08 -28.28 -1.94
N ASP A 230 -11.36 -29.08 -0.91
CA ASP A 230 -10.67 -30.34 -0.61
C ASP A 230 -9.13 -30.20 -0.50
N PHE A 231 -8.64 -29.06 0.02
CA PHE A 231 -7.21 -28.77 0.06
C PHE A 231 -6.38 -29.78 0.86
N TYR A 232 -6.97 -30.44 1.87
CA TYR A 232 -6.36 -31.55 2.61
C TYR A 232 -5.81 -32.67 1.70
N LYS A 233 -6.38 -32.89 0.50
CA LYS A 233 -5.88 -33.91 -0.45
C LYS A 233 -4.48 -33.59 -0.98
N ASN A 234 -4.06 -32.33 -0.88
CA ASN A 234 -2.76 -31.85 -1.34
C ASN A 234 -1.75 -31.69 -0.18
N MET A 235 -2.12 -32.10 1.03
CA MET A 235 -1.29 -31.97 2.23
C MET A 235 -1.01 -33.35 2.81
N ASP A 236 0.19 -33.53 3.37
CA ASP A 236 0.48 -34.72 4.16
C ASP A 236 -0.06 -34.55 5.57
N MET A 237 -1.31 -34.97 5.75
CA MET A 237 -2.02 -34.88 7.03
C MET A 237 -1.43 -35.78 8.13
N SER A 238 -0.51 -36.68 7.80
CA SER A 238 0.16 -37.55 8.78
C SER A 238 1.35 -36.87 9.47
N ILE A 239 1.80 -35.74 8.94
CA ILE A 239 2.98 -35.02 9.44
C ILE A 239 2.54 -33.91 10.40
N HIS A 240 3.24 -33.81 11.53
CA HIS A 240 3.08 -32.69 12.46
C HIS A 240 3.52 -31.35 11.81
N PRO A 241 2.72 -30.26 11.91
CA PRO A 241 1.55 -30.08 12.78
C PRO A 241 0.17 -30.31 12.13
N TYR A 242 0.10 -30.88 10.92
CA TYR A 242 -1.16 -31.10 10.21
C TYR A 242 -1.98 -32.25 10.80
N ASP A 243 -1.34 -33.16 11.52
CA ASP A 243 -1.97 -34.24 12.28
C ASP A 243 -2.95 -33.73 13.36
N LEU A 244 -2.83 -32.45 13.76
CA LEU A 244 -3.72 -31.79 14.72
C LEU A 244 -5.02 -31.27 14.10
N LEU A 245 -5.17 -31.31 12.77
CA LEU A 245 -6.34 -30.74 12.08
C LEU A 245 -7.51 -31.73 12.06
N ASP A 246 -8.67 -31.27 12.51
CA ASP A 246 -9.90 -32.06 12.51
C ASP A 246 -10.60 -31.96 11.14
N LEU A 247 -10.48 -33.01 10.32
CA LEU A 247 -11.17 -33.12 9.04
C LEU A 247 -12.57 -33.76 9.14
N GLU A 248 -12.89 -34.44 10.24
CA GLU A 248 -14.11 -35.25 10.41
C GLU A 248 -15.30 -34.47 11.00
N SER A 249 -15.07 -33.25 11.50
CA SER A 249 -16.11 -32.37 12.03
C SER A 249 -17.36 -32.31 11.13
N LYS A 250 -18.50 -32.70 11.72
CA LYS A 250 -19.86 -32.63 11.14
C LYS A 250 -20.32 -31.20 10.84
N TYR A 251 -19.57 -30.20 11.28
CA TYR A 251 -19.74 -28.80 10.92
C TYR A 251 -19.03 -28.49 9.60
N ALA A 252 -19.20 -29.36 8.60
CA ALA A 252 -18.98 -29.01 7.21
C ALA A 252 -19.95 -27.87 6.88
N GLN A 253 -19.58 -26.64 7.28
CA GLN A 253 -20.30 -25.45 6.89
C GLN A 253 -20.23 -25.45 5.38
N SER A 254 -21.38 -25.69 4.75
CA SER A 254 -21.53 -25.44 3.34
C SER A 254 -21.09 -23.99 3.16
N PHE A 255 -19.98 -23.77 2.47
CA PHE A 255 -19.59 -22.44 2.05
C PHE A 255 -20.71 -21.95 1.14
N THR A 256 -21.71 -21.26 1.71
CA THR A 256 -22.84 -20.77 0.94
C THR A 256 -22.28 -19.70 0.01
N CYS A 257 -22.27 -19.99 -1.29
CA CYS A 257 -22.01 -18.96 -2.28
C CYS A 257 -22.99 -17.81 -2.04
N PRO A 258 -22.54 -16.55 -2.05
CA PRO A 258 -23.46 -15.43 -1.97
C PRO A 258 -24.47 -15.56 -3.10
N THR A 259 -25.76 -15.53 -2.75
CA THR A 259 -26.83 -15.50 -3.75
C THR A 259 -26.73 -14.21 -4.54
N ARG A 260 -26.72 -14.34 -5.87
CA ARG A 260 -26.70 -13.20 -6.79
C ARG A 260 -27.94 -12.33 -6.54
N PRO A 261 -27.79 -11.01 -6.30
CA PRO A 261 -28.92 -10.10 -6.35
C PRO A 261 -29.56 -10.24 -7.74
N THR A 262 -30.83 -10.61 -7.79
CA THR A 262 -31.60 -10.78 -9.03
C THR A 262 -31.93 -9.43 -9.68
N GLU A 263 -31.85 -8.32 -8.94
CA GLU A 263 -32.19 -6.98 -9.41
C GLU A 263 -30.95 -6.19 -9.84
N THR A 264 -30.96 -5.70 -11.09
CA THR A 264 -29.95 -4.78 -11.64
C THR A 264 -30.05 -3.37 -11.06
N SER A 265 -31.23 -3.01 -10.52
CA SER A 265 -31.43 -1.74 -9.83
C SER A 265 -32.46 -1.88 -8.70
N TYR A 266 -32.32 -1.06 -7.66
CA TYR A 266 -33.20 -1.08 -6.49
C TYR A 266 -33.30 0.30 -5.84
N ASN A 267 -34.27 0.49 -4.95
CA ASN A 267 -34.41 1.73 -4.17
C ASN A 267 -33.69 1.60 -2.82
N PHE A 268 -32.94 2.63 -2.44
CA PHE A 268 -32.26 2.74 -1.15
C PHE A 268 -32.21 4.19 -0.69
N LYS A 269 -32.83 4.48 0.45
CA LYS A 269 -32.91 5.82 1.06
C LYS A 269 -33.33 6.93 0.09
N GLY A 270 -34.29 6.62 -0.79
CA GLY A 270 -34.82 7.57 -1.78
C GLY A 270 -33.93 7.77 -3.02
N TYR A 271 -32.87 6.97 -3.17
CA TYR A 271 -32.05 6.89 -4.37
C TYR A 271 -32.36 5.60 -5.12
N LYS A 272 -32.27 5.65 -6.45
CA LYS A 272 -32.26 4.45 -7.28
C LYS A 272 -30.81 4.03 -7.50
N VAL A 273 -30.44 2.87 -6.96
CA VAL A 273 -29.10 2.28 -7.04
C VAL A 273 -29.05 1.32 -8.20
N HIS A 274 -28.00 1.42 -9.01
CA HIS A 274 -27.72 0.54 -10.14
C HIS A 274 -26.37 -0.13 -9.93
N PHE A 275 -26.33 -1.46 -10.06
CA PHE A 275 -25.07 -2.18 -10.18
C PHE A 275 -24.78 -2.40 -11.67
N VAL A 276 -23.64 -1.89 -12.13
CA VAL A 276 -23.24 -1.98 -13.53
C VAL A 276 -21.99 -2.85 -13.64
N ALA A 277 -22.20 -4.11 -14.01
CA ALA A 277 -21.13 -5.01 -14.40
C ALA A 277 -20.57 -4.51 -15.74
N MET A 278 -19.36 -3.95 -15.72
CA MET A 278 -18.70 -3.35 -16.88
C MET A 278 -17.84 -4.38 -17.60
N ASP A 279 -18.40 -5.53 -17.91
CA ASP A 279 -17.63 -6.66 -18.42
C ASP A 279 -17.51 -6.63 -19.94
N THR A 280 -18.35 -5.85 -20.62
CA THR A 280 -18.37 -5.72 -22.08
C THR A 280 -18.22 -4.27 -22.54
N PRO A 281 -17.62 -4.01 -23.71
CA PRO A 281 -17.51 -2.66 -24.27
C PRO A 281 -18.87 -1.99 -24.43
N ALA A 282 -19.90 -2.75 -24.84
CA ALA A 282 -21.25 -2.22 -25.05
C ALA A 282 -21.89 -1.67 -23.76
N GLN A 283 -21.70 -2.34 -22.62
CA GLN A 283 -22.19 -1.87 -21.32
C GLN A 283 -21.50 -0.57 -20.90
N ILE A 284 -20.17 -0.50 -21.07
CA ILE A 284 -19.36 0.67 -20.75
C ILE A 284 -19.77 1.88 -21.60
N LEU A 285 -19.88 1.68 -22.91
CA LEU A 285 -20.26 2.72 -23.87
C LEU A 285 -21.71 3.18 -23.69
N THR A 286 -22.62 2.30 -23.28
CA THR A 286 -24.00 2.66 -22.94
C THR A 286 -24.04 3.64 -21.77
N LEU A 287 -23.27 3.39 -20.71
CA LEU A 287 -23.19 4.32 -19.58
C LEU A 287 -22.50 5.63 -19.96
N ALA A 288 -21.41 5.56 -20.75
CA ALA A 288 -20.72 6.74 -21.25
C ALA A 288 -21.66 7.63 -22.08
N SER A 289 -22.47 7.03 -22.95
CA SER A 289 -23.47 7.72 -23.76
C SER A 289 -24.58 8.35 -22.90
N GLY A 290 -25.05 7.64 -21.86
CA GLY A 290 -25.98 8.18 -20.88
C GLY A 290 -25.43 9.44 -20.19
N LEU A 291 -24.17 9.40 -19.76
CA LEU A 291 -23.48 10.55 -19.16
C LEU A 291 -23.28 11.70 -20.16
N LYS A 292 -22.96 11.42 -21.43
CA LYS A 292 -22.87 12.42 -22.50
C LYS A 292 -24.19 13.18 -22.72
N ASN A 293 -25.33 12.58 -22.39
CA ASN A 293 -26.66 13.19 -22.52
C ASN A 293 -27.17 13.94 -21.28
N SER A 294 -26.49 13.85 -20.12
CA SER A 294 -26.85 14.61 -18.91
C SER A 294 -26.89 16.14 -19.11
N ALA A 295 -27.41 16.89 -18.14
CA ALA A 295 -27.34 18.36 -18.18
C ALA A 295 -25.91 18.89 -17.98
N LYS A 296 -25.65 20.13 -18.40
CA LYS A 296 -24.42 20.86 -18.01
C LYS A 296 -24.49 21.24 -16.54
N ASN A 297 -23.33 21.33 -15.88
CA ASN A 297 -23.19 21.68 -14.46
C ASN A 297 -23.85 20.67 -13.49
N THR A 298 -24.09 19.43 -13.91
CA THR A 298 -24.60 18.40 -13.00
C THR A 298 -23.57 18.10 -11.91
N LEU A 299 -24.01 18.12 -10.65
CA LEU A 299 -23.22 17.65 -9.52
C LEU A 299 -23.11 16.12 -9.57
N VAL A 300 -21.88 15.62 -9.52
CA VAL A 300 -21.59 14.20 -9.43
C VAL A 300 -20.76 13.98 -8.17
N THR A 301 -21.26 13.15 -7.25
CA THR A 301 -20.47 12.78 -6.07
C THR A 301 -19.72 11.50 -6.32
N ILE A 302 -18.45 11.40 -5.93
CA ILE A 302 -17.56 10.30 -6.31
C ILE A 302 -16.91 9.66 -5.09
N ALA A 303 -16.91 8.34 -5.05
CA ALA A 303 -16.18 7.51 -4.10
C ALA A 303 -15.68 6.23 -4.79
N PHE A 304 -14.93 5.40 -4.07
CA PHE A 304 -14.35 4.17 -4.60
C PHE A 304 -14.22 3.11 -3.51
N GLN A 305 -14.15 1.86 -3.91
CA GLN A 305 -13.70 0.75 -3.06
C GLN A 305 -12.45 0.13 -3.66
N HIS A 306 -11.51 -0.21 -2.81
CA HIS A 306 -10.25 -0.84 -3.22
C HIS A 306 -10.34 -2.35 -3.19
N GLN A 307 -9.50 -2.97 -4.01
CA GLN A 307 -9.19 -4.39 -3.88
C GLN A 307 -8.39 -4.60 -2.58
N ALA A 308 -8.69 -5.67 -1.86
CA ALA A 308 -7.78 -6.24 -0.89
C ALA A 308 -6.53 -6.72 -1.65
N ASN A 309 -5.36 -6.25 -1.21
CA ASN A 309 -4.07 -6.43 -1.90
C ASN A 309 -3.53 -7.88 -1.80
N TYR A 310 -4.37 -8.90 -2.06
CA TYR A 310 -3.97 -10.31 -2.03
C TYR A 310 -3.07 -10.68 -3.20
N PHE A 311 -3.32 -10.15 -4.40
CA PHE A 311 -2.67 -10.65 -5.64
C PHE A 311 -1.84 -9.61 -6.38
N THR A 312 -2.04 -8.33 -6.10
CA THR A 312 -1.18 -7.25 -6.62
C THR A 312 -0.64 -6.44 -5.46
N PRO A 313 0.28 -7.01 -4.66
CA PRO A 313 0.74 -6.34 -3.47
C PRO A 313 1.51 -5.05 -3.84
N GLY A 314 1.32 -3.99 -3.05
CA GLY A 314 1.87 -2.66 -3.34
C GLY A 314 1.09 -1.81 -4.37
N ASN A 315 0.20 -2.40 -5.19
CA ASN A 315 -0.62 -1.67 -6.17
C ASN A 315 -2.08 -1.68 -5.74
N LYS A 316 -2.51 -0.66 -4.98
CA LYS A 316 -3.92 -0.48 -4.61
C LYS A 316 -4.75 -0.20 -5.87
N LYS A 317 -5.45 -1.23 -6.34
CA LYS A 317 -6.40 -1.13 -7.45
C LYS A 317 -7.81 -0.87 -6.96
N HIS A 318 -8.65 -0.31 -7.83
CA HIS A 318 -10.07 -0.13 -7.57
C HIS A 318 -10.83 -1.44 -7.83
N ALA A 319 -11.67 -1.83 -6.88
CA ALA A 319 -12.67 -2.87 -7.03
C ALA A 319 -13.99 -2.30 -7.56
N LEU A 320 -14.38 -1.12 -7.06
CA LEU A 320 -15.59 -0.41 -7.46
C LEU A 320 -15.32 1.09 -7.63
N LEU A 321 -15.95 1.67 -8.66
CA LEU A 321 -16.12 3.11 -8.82
C LEU A 321 -17.57 3.45 -8.47
N LEU A 322 -17.75 4.44 -7.60
CA LEU A 322 -19.05 4.83 -7.09
C LEU A 322 -19.32 6.26 -7.51
N PHE A 323 -20.48 6.52 -8.12
CA PHE A 323 -20.93 7.89 -8.26
C PHE A 323 -22.43 8.06 -8.10
N SER A 324 -22.85 9.27 -7.70
CA SER A 324 -24.26 9.65 -7.72
C SER A 324 -24.49 10.90 -8.56
N ALA A 325 -25.63 10.92 -9.25
CA ALA A 325 -26.12 12.07 -10.01
C ALA A 325 -27.66 12.02 -10.06
N ASN A 326 -28.35 13.14 -9.79
CA ASN A 326 -29.81 13.25 -9.91
C ASN A 326 -30.59 12.14 -9.16
N LYS A 327 -30.22 11.85 -7.91
CA LYS A 327 -30.78 10.74 -7.09
C LYS A 327 -30.63 9.33 -7.70
N GLN A 328 -29.77 9.17 -8.70
CA GLN A 328 -29.31 7.88 -9.19
C GLN A 328 -27.92 7.60 -8.62
N VAL A 329 -27.69 6.39 -8.13
CA VAL A 329 -26.39 5.91 -7.67
C VAL A 329 -25.93 4.79 -8.60
N TYR A 330 -24.70 4.87 -9.06
CA TYR A 330 -24.07 3.87 -9.91
C TYR A 330 -22.92 3.24 -9.14
N ILE A 331 -23.01 1.93 -8.95
CA ILE A 331 -21.96 1.07 -8.42
C ILE A 331 -21.36 0.35 -9.61
N ILE A 332 -20.16 0.75 -9.99
CA ILE A 332 -19.52 0.29 -11.23
C ILE A 332 -18.45 -0.73 -10.87
N ASP A 333 -18.55 -1.90 -11.48
CA ASP A 333 -17.53 -2.94 -11.38
C ASP A 333 -16.26 -2.51 -12.12
N CYS A 334 -15.13 -2.44 -11.43
CA CYS A 334 -13.85 -2.04 -12.03
C CYS A 334 -12.90 -3.22 -12.30
N LEU A 335 -13.31 -4.46 -12.04
CA LEU A 335 -12.40 -5.60 -12.19
C LEU A 335 -11.96 -5.82 -13.65
N SER A 336 -12.78 -5.43 -14.63
CA SER A 336 -12.47 -5.50 -16.06
C SER A 336 -11.53 -4.38 -16.55
N MET A 337 -11.23 -3.35 -15.75
CA MET A 337 -10.33 -2.26 -16.16
C MET A 337 -8.93 -2.77 -16.53
N GLY A 338 -8.48 -3.85 -15.88
CA GLY A 338 -7.20 -4.50 -16.17
C GLY A 338 -7.23 -5.47 -17.36
N SER A 339 -8.31 -5.53 -18.14
CA SER A 339 -8.43 -6.45 -19.27
C SER A 339 -7.35 -6.22 -20.33
N GLU A 340 -6.87 -7.29 -20.92
CA GLU A 340 -5.97 -7.26 -22.09
C GLU A 340 -6.72 -7.00 -23.40
N ASP A 341 -8.05 -7.12 -23.40
CA ASP A 341 -8.90 -6.81 -24.54
C ASP A 341 -8.89 -5.30 -24.84
N GLU A 342 -8.32 -4.93 -25.99
CA GLU A 342 -8.18 -3.54 -26.40
C GLU A 342 -9.54 -2.85 -26.55
N THR A 343 -10.59 -3.54 -26.99
CA THR A 343 -11.93 -2.94 -27.16
C THR A 343 -12.56 -2.56 -25.81
N VAL A 344 -12.33 -3.39 -24.79
CA VAL A 344 -12.76 -3.10 -23.41
C VAL A 344 -11.97 -1.92 -22.85
N ARG A 345 -10.65 -1.87 -23.13
CA ARG A 345 -9.79 -0.77 -22.70
C ARG A 345 -10.18 0.56 -23.36
N GLU A 346 -10.45 0.57 -24.66
CA GLU A 346 -10.91 1.77 -25.37
C GLU A 346 -12.24 2.29 -24.81
N ALA A 347 -13.19 1.38 -24.55
CA ALA A 347 -14.46 1.73 -23.93
C ALA A 347 -14.27 2.34 -22.53
N TRP A 348 -13.38 1.77 -21.71
CA TRP A 348 -13.02 2.34 -20.40
C TRP A 348 -12.39 3.72 -20.52
N ALA A 349 -11.47 3.91 -21.47
CA ALA A 349 -10.85 5.20 -21.73
C ALA A 349 -11.89 6.26 -22.10
N GLU A 350 -12.86 5.92 -22.97
CA GLU A 350 -13.96 6.81 -23.33
C GLU A 350 -14.82 7.15 -22.11
N PHE A 351 -15.25 6.14 -21.35
CA PHE A 351 -16.07 6.35 -20.16
C PHE A 351 -15.39 7.27 -19.14
N LEU A 352 -14.11 7.01 -18.83
CA LEU A 352 -13.34 7.82 -17.89
C LEU A 352 -13.12 9.24 -18.42
N GLN A 353 -12.91 9.41 -19.74
CA GLN A 353 -12.79 10.72 -20.36
C GLN A 353 -14.10 11.50 -20.27
N VAL A 354 -15.25 10.85 -20.48
CA VAL A 354 -16.57 11.48 -20.31
C VAL A 354 -16.80 11.92 -18.86
N LEU A 355 -16.54 11.03 -17.91
CA LEU A 355 -16.81 11.28 -16.50
C LEU A 355 -15.84 12.31 -15.91
N PHE A 356 -14.54 12.19 -16.16
CA PHE A 356 -13.50 12.98 -15.49
C PHE A 356 -12.90 14.10 -16.34
N GLY A 357 -12.80 13.91 -17.66
CA GLY A 357 -12.16 14.86 -18.58
C GLY A 357 -13.07 15.97 -19.09
N THR A 358 -14.40 15.88 -18.88
CA THR A 358 -15.33 16.92 -19.35
C THR A 358 -15.58 18.00 -18.29
N PHE A 359 -15.79 19.25 -18.71
CA PHE A 359 -16.24 20.35 -17.85
C PHE A 359 -17.75 20.29 -17.52
N LYS A 360 -18.44 19.25 -17.98
CA LYS A 360 -19.88 19.10 -17.82
C LYS A 360 -20.30 18.85 -16.38
N PHE A 361 -19.49 18.08 -15.65
CA PHE A 361 -19.78 17.64 -14.30
C PHE A 361 -18.93 18.39 -13.27
N LYS A 362 -19.55 18.79 -12.17
CA LYS A 362 -18.86 19.19 -10.93
C LYS A 362 -18.64 17.93 -10.11
N LYS A 363 -17.40 17.50 -9.90
CA LYS A 363 -17.10 16.24 -9.20
C LYS A 363 -16.78 16.52 -7.74
N PHE A 364 -17.65 16.09 -6.83
CA PHE A 364 -17.49 16.28 -5.40
C PHE A 364 -17.08 14.96 -4.73
N GLY A 365 -15.96 14.94 -4.01
CA GLY A 365 -15.53 13.71 -3.34
C GLY A 365 -14.47 13.94 -2.29
N GLN A 366 -14.24 12.91 -1.49
CA GLN A 366 -13.15 12.90 -0.51
C GLN A 366 -11.88 12.37 -1.18
N ASP A 367 -10.77 13.07 -0.92
CA ASP A 367 -9.43 12.66 -1.35
C ASP A 367 -9.31 12.29 -2.84
N LEU A 368 -9.82 13.20 -3.70
CA LEU A 368 -9.84 13.00 -5.15
C LEU A 368 -8.44 12.80 -5.77
N LYS A 369 -7.36 13.20 -5.07
CA LYS A 369 -5.98 12.97 -5.52
C LYS A 369 -5.58 11.50 -5.41
N ASP A 370 -5.75 10.93 -4.22
CA ASP A 370 -5.45 9.52 -3.98
C ASP A 370 -6.34 8.65 -4.88
N PHE A 371 -7.59 9.08 -5.11
CA PHE A 371 -8.45 8.47 -6.11
C PHE A 371 -7.81 8.45 -7.51
N GLN A 372 -7.35 9.59 -8.03
CA GLN A 372 -6.75 9.68 -9.36
C GLN A 372 -5.46 8.87 -9.47
N HIS A 373 -4.63 8.89 -8.42
CA HIS A 373 -3.42 8.09 -8.36
C HIS A 373 -3.76 6.60 -8.51
N HIS A 374 -4.66 6.07 -7.68
CA HIS A 374 -5.06 4.67 -7.76
C HIS A 374 -5.84 4.32 -9.04
N LEU A 375 -6.55 5.29 -9.64
CA LEU A 375 -7.19 5.10 -10.94
C LEU A 375 -6.15 4.89 -12.04
N SER A 376 -5.08 5.68 -12.05
CA SER A 376 -3.96 5.52 -13.00
C SER A 376 -3.21 4.18 -12.83
N VAL A 377 -3.15 3.67 -11.59
CA VAL A 377 -2.60 2.34 -11.30
C VAL A 377 -3.55 1.23 -11.77
N SER A 378 -4.86 1.43 -11.62
CA SER A 378 -5.89 0.46 -12.04
C SER A 378 -6.05 0.40 -13.55
N PHE A 379 -5.84 1.53 -14.25
CA PHE A 379 -5.99 1.66 -15.69
C PHE A 379 -4.91 2.61 -16.25
N ARG A 380 -3.75 2.04 -16.59
CA ARG A 380 -2.57 2.78 -17.10
C ARG A 380 -2.84 3.67 -18.33
N PRO A 381 -3.70 3.30 -19.29
CA PRO A 381 -3.97 4.16 -20.45
C PRO A 381 -4.60 5.52 -20.08
N TYR A 382 -5.15 5.66 -18.88
CA TYR A 382 -5.63 6.95 -18.39
C TYR A 382 -4.45 7.86 -17.99
N SER A 383 -4.00 8.64 -18.96
CA SER A 383 -2.91 9.61 -18.83
C SER A 383 -3.33 10.95 -18.22
N ASN A 384 -4.64 11.16 -17.99
CA ASN A 384 -5.15 12.44 -17.54
C ASN A 384 -4.93 12.63 -16.03
N LYS A 385 -3.81 13.26 -15.69
CA LYS A 385 -3.43 13.57 -14.30
C LYS A 385 -4.39 14.54 -13.62
N ASN A 386 -5.23 15.28 -14.36
CA ASN A 386 -6.07 16.35 -13.80
C ASN A 386 -7.56 16.10 -14.04
N MET A 387 -8.31 15.97 -12.94
CA MET A 387 -9.76 15.85 -12.96
C MET A 387 -10.36 17.23 -13.22
N SER A 388 -11.10 17.39 -14.32
CA SER A 388 -11.75 18.66 -14.62
C SER A 388 -12.84 18.94 -13.58
N ARG A 389 -12.81 20.12 -12.96
CA ARG A 389 -13.83 20.57 -11.98
C ARG A 389 -14.00 19.61 -10.79
N GLY A 390 -12.89 19.08 -10.29
CA GLY A 390 -12.84 18.35 -9.03
C GLY A 390 -12.98 19.29 -7.84
N ILE A 391 -13.81 18.91 -6.87
CA ILE A 391 -14.06 19.64 -5.63
C ILE A 391 -13.74 18.68 -4.50
N ASN A 392 -12.57 18.85 -3.89
CA ASN A 392 -12.18 18.07 -2.72
C ASN A 392 -13.00 18.52 -1.51
N LEU A 393 -13.68 17.57 -0.87
CA LEU A 393 -14.53 17.79 0.30
C LEU A 393 -13.86 18.63 1.39
N GLN A 394 -12.59 18.34 1.71
CA GLN A 394 -11.90 19.01 2.83
C GLN A 394 -11.59 20.47 2.51
N ASP A 395 -11.01 20.72 1.32
CA ASP A 395 -10.72 22.07 0.85
C ASP A 395 -12.01 22.91 0.75
N PHE A 396 -13.09 22.28 0.28
CA PHE A 396 -14.39 22.92 0.16
C PHE A 396 -15.01 23.27 1.52
N ILE A 397 -15.00 22.33 2.49
CA ILE A 397 -15.51 22.61 3.84
C ILE A 397 -14.74 23.75 4.47
N TYR A 398 -13.41 23.74 4.37
CA TYR A 398 -12.58 24.82 4.91
C TYR A 398 -12.99 26.17 4.33
N LEU A 399 -13.08 26.27 2.99
CA LEU A 399 -13.46 27.50 2.31
C LEU A 399 -14.85 28.00 2.71
N VAL A 400 -15.87 27.13 2.63
CA VAL A 400 -17.26 27.47 2.95
C VAL A 400 -17.36 27.92 4.41
N THR A 401 -16.65 27.24 5.30
CA THR A 401 -16.64 27.55 6.73
C THR A 401 -16.04 28.92 7.03
N GLN A 402 -14.96 29.30 6.34
CA GLN A 402 -14.34 30.62 6.48
C GLN A 402 -15.24 31.74 5.95
N GLU A 403 -15.78 31.59 4.74
CA GLU A 403 -16.58 32.64 4.06
C GLU A 403 -17.97 32.84 4.69
N LEU A 404 -18.57 31.74 5.18
CA LEU A 404 -19.87 31.76 5.84
C LEU A 404 -19.78 31.74 7.36
N GLN A 405 -18.59 31.62 7.96
CA GLN A 405 -18.34 31.64 9.40
C GLN A 405 -19.16 30.60 10.21
N PHE A 406 -19.33 29.38 9.69
CA PHE A 406 -20.10 28.33 10.38
C PHE A 406 -19.37 27.89 11.67
N LYS A 407 -19.88 28.26 12.85
CA LYS A 407 -19.17 28.11 14.13
C LYS A 407 -18.86 26.65 14.45
N GLU A 408 -19.82 25.77 14.19
CA GLU A 408 -19.74 24.33 14.44
C GLU A 408 -18.66 23.67 13.58
N LEU A 409 -18.50 24.12 12.34
CA LEU A 409 -17.46 23.61 11.43
C LEU A 409 -16.11 24.27 11.69
N MET A 410 -16.07 25.54 12.10
CA MET A 410 -14.82 26.24 12.45
C MET A 410 -14.12 25.52 13.60
N GLN A 411 -14.85 25.16 14.66
CA GLN A 411 -14.30 24.45 15.80
C GLN A 411 -13.60 23.15 15.38
N ILE A 412 -14.20 22.39 14.47
CA ILE A 412 -13.62 21.12 14.02
C ILE A 412 -12.49 21.35 13.03
N CYS A 413 -12.53 22.39 12.21
CA CYS A 413 -11.38 22.77 11.40
C CYS A 413 -10.17 23.18 12.26
N GLU A 414 -10.39 23.89 13.38
CA GLU A 414 -9.37 24.32 14.33
C GLU A 414 -8.82 23.13 15.17
N GLU A 415 -9.69 22.25 15.67
CA GLU A 415 -9.29 21.04 16.41
C GLU A 415 -8.42 20.09 15.58
N TYR A 416 -8.60 20.12 14.25
CA TYR A 416 -7.83 19.31 13.30
C TYR A 416 -6.71 20.10 12.61
N GLU A 417 -6.43 21.34 13.03
CA GLU A 417 -5.33 22.15 12.53
C GLU A 417 -3.98 21.55 13.00
N GLY A 418 -3.43 20.65 12.18
CA GLY A 418 -2.19 19.90 12.45
C GLY A 418 -2.32 18.38 12.46
N GLN A 419 -3.52 17.83 12.31
CA GLN A 419 -3.76 16.38 12.15
C GLN A 419 -4.23 16.01 10.73
N THR A 420 -4.27 14.70 10.43
CA THR A 420 -4.69 14.10 9.16
C THR A 420 -6.13 14.44 8.74
N LEU A 421 -6.45 14.19 7.46
CA LEU A 421 -7.74 14.45 6.79
C LEU A 421 -8.98 14.32 7.69
N LEU A 422 -9.85 15.36 7.66
CA LEU A 422 -11.16 15.37 8.31
C LEU A 422 -12.04 14.24 7.76
N GLY A 423 -12.45 13.30 8.61
CA GLY A 423 -13.22 12.13 8.20
C GLY A 423 -14.68 12.47 7.85
N VAL A 424 -15.23 11.83 6.81
CA VAL A 424 -16.65 11.98 6.42
C VAL A 424 -17.60 11.73 7.58
N LYS A 425 -17.29 10.76 8.45
CA LYS A 425 -18.07 10.50 9.66
C LYS A 425 -18.19 11.75 10.54
N THR A 426 -17.06 12.35 10.88
CA THR A 426 -17.00 13.55 11.72
C THR A 426 -17.83 14.66 11.09
N ILE A 427 -17.67 14.89 9.78
CA ILE A 427 -18.43 15.92 9.05
C ILE A 427 -19.94 15.67 9.14
N LEU A 428 -20.39 14.42 8.95
CA LEU A 428 -21.81 14.07 9.06
C LEU A 428 -22.35 14.31 10.47
N GLU A 429 -21.62 13.84 11.49
CA GLU A 429 -22.02 14.01 12.89
C GLU A 429 -22.16 15.50 13.26
N THR A 430 -21.26 16.36 12.74
CA THR A 430 -21.34 17.82 12.93
C THR A 430 -22.53 18.44 12.23
N LEU A 431 -22.74 18.12 10.95
CA LEU A 431 -23.75 18.78 10.12
C LEU A 431 -25.17 18.37 10.48
N PHE A 432 -25.35 17.13 10.96
CA PHE A 432 -26.65 16.55 11.24
C PHE A 432 -26.92 16.40 12.74
N GLY A 433 -25.97 16.74 13.62
CA GLY A 433 -26.14 16.75 15.08
C GLY A 433 -26.49 15.38 15.67
N THR A 434 -26.31 14.30 14.91
CA THR A 434 -26.70 12.95 15.29
C THR A 434 -25.47 12.06 15.25
N LYS A 435 -25.26 11.31 16.33
CA LYS A 435 -24.42 10.10 16.32
C LYS A 435 -25.13 8.93 15.63
N ASP A 436 -26.14 9.22 14.80
CA ASP A 436 -26.95 8.19 14.18
C ASP A 436 -26.05 7.36 13.26
N HIS A 437 -25.74 6.15 13.73
CA HIS A 437 -24.93 5.18 13.02
C HIS A 437 -25.55 4.80 11.67
N SER A 438 -26.84 5.09 11.44
CA SER A 438 -27.51 4.85 10.16
C SER A 438 -26.94 5.69 9.01
N LEU A 439 -26.35 6.86 9.28
CA LEU A 439 -25.77 7.73 8.26
C LEU A 439 -24.36 7.28 7.86
N TYR A 440 -23.67 6.52 8.69
CA TYR A 440 -22.30 6.07 8.42
C TYR A 440 -22.07 4.66 8.93
N ASP A 441 -22.58 3.68 8.18
CA ASP A 441 -22.32 2.27 8.44
C ASP A 441 -20.90 1.88 7.98
N ARG A 442 -20.09 1.38 8.93
CA ARG A 442 -18.73 0.87 8.66
C ARG A 442 -18.66 -0.66 8.67
N SER A 443 -19.78 -1.36 8.82
CA SER A 443 -19.84 -2.83 8.86
C SER A 443 -19.10 -3.45 7.66
N GLN A 444 -19.23 -2.83 6.49
CA GLN A 444 -18.61 -3.29 5.25
C GLN A 444 -17.26 -2.63 4.92
N LYS A 445 -16.66 -1.82 5.81
CA LYS A 445 -15.35 -1.17 5.59
C LYS A 445 -14.26 -2.17 5.21
N TYR A 446 -14.40 -3.38 5.74
CA TYR A 446 -13.44 -4.46 5.61
C TYR A 446 -13.96 -5.63 4.76
N SER A 447 -15.05 -5.42 4.02
CA SER A 447 -15.64 -6.44 3.17
C SER A 447 -14.77 -6.73 1.93
N CYS A 448 -14.99 -7.88 1.29
CA CYS A 448 -14.32 -8.26 0.03
C CYS A 448 -15.10 -7.69 -1.16
N PHE A 449 -14.67 -6.54 -1.67
CA PHE A 449 -15.34 -5.88 -2.81
C PHE A 449 -14.93 -6.43 -4.18
N GLU A 450 -14.05 -7.43 -4.23
CA GLU A 450 -13.66 -8.15 -5.45
C GLU A 450 -14.48 -9.42 -5.65
N GLN A 451 -15.12 -9.92 -4.59
CA GLN A 451 -15.98 -11.07 -4.71
C GLN A 451 -17.19 -10.76 -5.57
N ARG A 452 -17.57 -11.72 -6.41
CA ARG A 452 -18.80 -11.67 -7.20
C ARG A 452 -19.63 -12.92 -6.96
N PRO A 453 -20.96 -12.79 -6.85
CA PRO A 453 -21.72 -11.53 -6.84
C PRO A 453 -21.50 -10.74 -5.53
N LEU A 454 -21.68 -9.41 -5.58
CA LEU A 454 -21.68 -8.57 -4.37
C LEU A 454 -22.94 -8.83 -3.54
N ARG A 455 -22.81 -8.85 -2.21
CA ARG A 455 -23.94 -8.91 -1.27
C ARG A 455 -24.70 -7.59 -1.27
N ARG A 456 -25.98 -7.65 -0.88
CA ARG A 456 -26.81 -6.45 -0.73
C ARG A 456 -26.22 -5.46 0.28
N ALA A 457 -25.73 -5.94 1.42
CA ALA A 457 -25.07 -5.11 2.42
C ALA A 457 -23.85 -4.36 1.86
N GLN A 458 -23.04 -5.01 1.03
CA GLN A 458 -21.89 -4.39 0.36
C GLN A 458 -22.32 -3.28 -0.60
N MET A 459 -23.37 -3.53 -1.40
CA MET A 459 -23.91 -2.53 -2.33
C MET A 459 -24.54 -1.34 -1.59
N ASP A 460 -25.28 -1.58 -0.51
CA ASP A 460 -25.90 -0.52 0.30
C ASP A 460 -24.82 0.34 0.99
N ALA A 461 -23.77 -0.28 1.55
CA ALA A 461 -22.64 0.44 2.14
C ALA A 461 -21.83 1.23 1.10
N ALA A 462 -21.68 0.71 -0.12
CA ALA A 462 -21.06 1.43 -1.23
C ALA A 462 -21.92 2.62 -1.68
N ALA A 463 -23.22 2.41 -1.89
CA ALA A 463 -24.15 3.47 -2.26
C ALA A 463 -24.21 4.59 -1.20
N GLN A 464 -24.21 4.22 0.08
CA GLN A 464 -24.25 5.17 1.20
C GLN A 464 -23.11 6.20 1.13
N GLN A 465 -21.93 5.83 0.65
CA GLN A 465 -20.77 6.73 0.61
C GLN A 465 -21.01 7.94 -0.31
N VAL A 466 -21.54 7.72 -1.50
CA VAL A 466 -21.84 8.80 -2.45
C VAL A 466 -23.11 9.55 -2.07
N ILE A 467 -24.08 8.87 -1.46
CA ILE A 467 -25.28 9.52 -0.89
C ILE A 467 -24.88 10.49 0.23
N ASN A 468 -23.97 10.09 1.13
CA ASN A 468 -23.47 10.95 2.20
C ASN A 468 -22.79 12.19 1.66
N LEU A 469 -21.95 12.05 0.63
CA LEU A 469 -21.32 13.19 -0.03
C LEU A 469 -22.36 14.15 -0.61
N HIS A 470 -23.43 13.61 -1.21
CA HIS A 470 -24.51 14.43 -1.75
C HIS A 470 -25.27 15.17 -0.63
N GLN A 471 -25.58 14.47 0.46
CA GLN A 471 -26.24 15.04 1.63
C GLN A 471 -25.41 16.14 2.30
N ILE A 472 -24.09 15.96 2.40
CA ILE A 472 -23.18 16.99 2.91
C ILE A 472 -23.26 18.25 2.04
N TYR A 473 -23.17 18.08 0.71
CA TYR A 473 -23.23 19.20 -0.23
C TYR A 473 -24.54 19.99 -0.09
N GLU A 474 -25.68 19.29 -0.10
CA GLU A 474 -26.99 19.93 0.02
C GLU A 474 -27.20 20.59 1.40
N LYS A 475 -26.73 19.95 2.49
CA LYS A 475 -26.84 20.51 3.84
C LYS A 475 -26.02 21.79 3.99
N LEU A 476 -24.81 21.84 3.46
CA LEU A 476 -23.98 23.06 3.47
C LEU A 476 -24.64 24.19 2.67
N LYS A 477 -25.24 23.88 1.52
CA LYS A 477 -26.00 24.85 0.72
C LYS A 477 -27.23 25.37 1.48
N GLN A 478 -27.95 24.48 2.14
CA GLN A 478 -29.09 24.86 2.98
C GLN A 478 -28.66 25.77 4.13
N MET A 479 -27.60 25.41 4.87
CA MET A 479 -27.07 26.23 5.97
C MET A 479 -26.61 27.61 5.48
N ALA A 480 -26.06 27.69 4.26
CA ALA A 480 -25.69 28.97 3.65
C ALA A 480 -26.91 29.88 3.45
N TYR A 481 -28.01 29.30 2.95
CA TYR A 481 -29.27 30.00 2.80
C TYR A 481 -29.87 30.42 4.15
N GLU A 482 -29.88 29.52 5.13
CA GLU A 482 -30.38 29.82 6.48
C GLU A 482 -29.61 30.98 7.14
N LYS A 483 -28.31 31.09 6.86
CA LYS A 483 -27.45 32.10 7.49
C LYS A 483 -27.48 33.47 6.82
N LYS A 484 -27.49 33.53 5.48
CA LYS A 484 -27.39 34.79 4.70
C LYS A 484 -28.41 34.90 3.56
N GLY A 485 -29.45 34.07 3.53
CA GLY A 485 -30.44 34.04 2.47
C GLY A 485 -29.83 33.75 1.08
N LYS A 486 -30.33 34.43 0.05
CA LYS A 486 -29.84 34.29 -1.33
C LYS A 486 -28.35 34.61 -1.46
N GLN A 487 -27.87 35.64 -0.75
CA GLN A 487 -26.44 36.01 -0.73
C GLN A 487 -25.57 34.87 -0.19
N GLY A 488 -26.06 34.12 0.81
CA GLY A 488 -25.35 32.94 1.31
C GLY A 488 -25.19 31.85 0.26
N VAL A 489 -26.23 31.62 -0.54
CA VAL A 489 -26.19 30.66 -1.66
C VAL A 489 -25.24 31.12 -2.77
N GLU A 490 -25.17 32.42 -3.05
CA GLU A 490 -24.21 33.00 -3.99
C GLU A 490 -22.76 32.78 -3.51
N ILE A 491 -22.48 33.09 -2.23
CA ILE A 491 -21.16 32.83 -1.62
C ILE A 491 -20.82 31.33 -1.66
N PHE A 492 -21.79 30.46 -1.37
CA PHE A 492 -21.61 29.01 -1.48
C PHE A 492 -21.21 28.60 -2.92
N HIS A 493 -21.90 29.12 -3.94
CA HIS A 493 -21.56 28.84 -5.33
C HIS A 493 -20.20 29.42 -5.74
N GLU A 494 -19.81 30.58 -5.21
CA GLU A 494 -18.47 31.11 -5.38
C GLU A 494 -17.41 30.19 -4.76
N CYS A 495 -17.65 29.69 -3.55
CA CYS A 495 -16.77 28.71 -2.90
C CYS A 495 -16.63 27.45 -3.77
N VAL A 496 -17.73 26.93 -4.32
CA VAL A 496 -17.71 25.78 -5.23
C VAL A 496 -16.81 26.06 -6.43
N ASN A 497 -16.99 27.21 -7.09
CA ASN A 497 -16.20 27.58 -8.27
C ASN A 497 -14.72 27.78 -7.91
N ARG A 498 -14.40 28.37 -6.75
CA ARG A 498 -13.03 28.50 -6.25
C ARG A 498 -12.40 27.14 -5.99
N SER A 499 -13.14 26.21 -5.38
CA SER A 499 -12.67 24.84 -5.16
C SER A 499 -12.41 24.06 -6.46
N GLU A 500 -13.16 24.32 -7.53
CA GLU A 500 -12.89 23.73 -8.85
C GLU A 500 -11.55 24.18 -9.45
N THR A 501 -11.08 25.39 -9.09
CA THR A 501 -9.85 26.01 -9.60
C THR A 501 -8.63 25.81 -8.72
N LEU A 502 -8.83 25.39 -7.46
CA LEU A 502 -7.75 25.12 -6.54
C LEU A 502 -6.97 23.91 -7.04
N ILE A 503 -5.77 24.16 -7.60
CA ILE A 503 -4.74 23.13 -7.71
C ILE A 503 -4.51 22.65 -6.28
N PRO A 504 -4.83 21.38 -5.96
CA PRO A 504 -4.85 20.98 -4.58
C PRO A 504 -3.41 20.92 -4.07
N SER A 505 -2.97 21.92 -3.31
CA SER A 505 -1.72 21.93 -2.50
C SER A 505 -1.45 23.25 -1.77
N VAL A 506 -2.25 24.30 -1.93
CA VAL A 506 -1.83 25.65 -1.50
C VAL A 506 -2.40 26.09 -0.13
N LEU A 507 -3.53 25.56 0.33
CA LEU A 507 -4.16 26.09 1.56
C LEU A 507 -3.53 25.59 2.88
N MET A 508 -2.84 24.45 2.88
CA MET A 508 -2.17 23.91 4.09
C MET A 508 -0.67 24.27 4.20
N LYS A 509 -0.07 24.95 3.21
CA LYS A 509 1.38 25.23 3.20
C LYS A 509 1.80 26.56 3.86
N LYS A 510 0.86 27.37 4.36
CA LYS A 510 1.21 28.66 5.01
C LYS A 510 1.57 28.59 6.49
N GLY A 511 1.49 27.42 7.15
CA GLY A 511 1.89 27.25 8.56
C GLY A 511 3.37 26.89 8.82
N ASN A 512 4.10 26.37 7.83
CA ASN A 512 5.37 25.67 8.07
C ASN A 512 6.66 26.52 8.06
N ARG A 513 6.59 27.83 8.33
CA ARG A 513 7.81 28.68 8.44
C ARG A 513 8.30 28.97 9.87
N ARG A 514 7.66 28.43 10.92
CA ARG A 514 8.07 28.70 12.31
C ARG A 514 8.13 27.52 13.30
N GLN A 515 8.29 26.27 12.83
CA GLN A 515 8.67 25.17 13.73
C GLN A 515 9.95 24.48 13.26
N LYS A 516 11.08 25.19 13.45
CA LYS A 516 12.33 24.54 13.83
C LYS A 516 12.32 24.47 15.36
N ILE A 517 12.59 23.27 15.90
CA ILE A 517 12.84 22.97 17.32
C ILE A 517 11.56 22.83 18.17
N LEU A 518 11.01 21.60 18.22
CA LEU A 518 10.65 20.87 19.45
C LEU A 518 9.88 19.57 19.11
N ALA A 519 10.35 18.47 19.71
CA ALA A 519 9.73 17.14 19.87
C ALA A 519 8.87 16.56 18.72
N LYS A 520 9.40 15.49 18.10
CA LYS A 520 8.59 14.51 17.35
C LYS A 520 7.43 14.02 18.23
N PRO A 521 6.18 13.94 17.74
CA PRO A 521 5.18 13.10 18.37
C PRO A 521 5.56 11.62 18.16
N PRO A 522 5.18 10.71 19.07
CA PRO A 522 5.47 9.29 18.91
C PRO A 522 4.67 8.77 17.71
N ARG A 523 5.37 8.16 16.74
CA ARG A 523 4.76 7.20 15.83
C ARG A 523 4.38 5.97 16.65
N LYS A 524 3.14 5.90 17.09
CA LYS A 524 2.41 4.65 17.34
C LYS A 524 1.35 4.68 16.24
N ASP A 525 1.50 3.94 15.14
CA ASP A 525 0.83 2.65 15.00
C ASP A 525 1.40 1.80 13.84
N GLU A 526 2.62 2.07 13.36
CA GLU A 526 3.23 1.28 12.26
C GLU A 526 4.35 0.33 12.73
N ASP A 527 4.98 0.60 13.88
CA ASP A 527 6.13 -0.17 14.37
C ASP A 527 5.75 -1.36 15.29
N GLU A 528 4.47 -1.59 15.58
CA GLU A 528 4.00 -2.77 16.33
C GLU A 528 3.68 -3.98 15.43
N PHE A 529 3.78 -3.82 14.10
CA PHE A 529 3.42 -4.85 13.12
C PHE A 529 4.46 -5.97 12.94
N CYS A 530 5.71 -5.79 13.39
CA CYS A 530 6.73 -6.85 13.39
C CYS A 530 6.82 -7.62 14.73
N SER A 531 5.93 -7.33 15.67
CA SER A 531 5.70 -8.19 16.83
C SER A 531 4.21 -8.40 17.01
N ILE A 532 3.64 -9.29 16.21
CA ILE A 532 2.44 -10.02 16.63
C ILE A 532 2.88 -10.90 17.82
N ARG A 533 3.07 -10.29 19.00
CA ARG A 533 2.80 -10.99 20.25
C ARG A 533 1.29 -10.93 20.40
N LEU A 534 0.61 -11.90 19.78
CA LEU A 534 -0.71 -12.29 20.27
C LEU A 534 -0.52 -12.50 21.77
N LYS A 535 -1.12 -11.61 22.58
CA LYS A 535 -1.10 -11.78 24.03
C LYS A 535 -1.67 -13.16 24.28
N LYS A 536 -0.85 -14.07 24.82
CA LYS A 536 -1.31 -15.36 25.37
C LYS A 536 -2.44 -15.05 26.36
N HIS A 537 -3.68 -15.08 25.90
CA HIS A 537 -4.83 -14.91 26.76
C HIS A 537 -5.05 -16.23 27.50
N LYS A 538 -4.48 -16.27 28.72
CA LYS A 538 -4.89 -17.17 29.80
C LYS A 538 -6.36 -16.93 30.13
N TYR A 539 -7.32 -17.43 29.37
CA TYR A 539 -8.71 -17.59 29.82
C TYR A 539 -9.45 -18.62 28.98
N TRP A 540 -9.07 -19.90 29.10
CA TRP A 540 -9.93 -21.03 28.76
C TRP A 540 -9.72 -22.14 29.79
N HIS A 541 -10.32 -21.94 30.96
CA HIS A 541 -10.82 -23.03 31.82
C HIS A 541 -12.11 -22.52 32.47
N LYS A 542 -13.24 -22.91 31.87
CA LYS A 542 -14.45 -23.30 32.57
C LYS A 542 -15.25 -24.24 31.70
#